data_AF-A0A3B8Z982-F1
#
_entry.id   AF-A0A3B8Z982-F1
#
_cell.length_a   1.000
_cell.length_b   1.000
_cell.length_c   1.000
_cell.angle_alpha   90.00
_cell.angle_beta   90.00
_cell.angle_gamma   90.00
#
_symmetry.space_group_name_H-M   'P 1'
#
loop_
_entity.id
_entity.type
_entity.pdbx_description
1 polymer ?
#
loop_
_entity_poly.entity_id
_entity_poly.type
_entity_poly.pdbx_seq_one_letter_code
_entity_poly.pdbx_strand_id
1 'polypeptide(L)'
;MSFRNQIVSIAALLALASLFVPQQSVAQNSTNPYAIVEGWAKLPGGRVMGAVGKAKVDPDGRHIWAVIRCDAGPDRFGSECVDSDLDPVLKFDPDG
;
A
#
# COMPACT_ATOMS: atom_id res chain seq x y z
N MET A 1 -10.37 -36.93 50.75
CA MET A 1 -9.57 -35.68 50.62
C MET A 1 -8.74 -35.63 49.34
N SER A 2 -8.11 -36.72 48.90
CA SER A 2 -7.29 -36.77 47.66
C SER A 2 -8.05 -36.39 46.38
N PHE A 3 -9.26 -36.93 46.19
CA PHE A 3 -10.03 -36.73 44.94
C PHE A 3 -10.48 -35.27 44.71
N ARG A 4 -10.83 -34.56 45.79
CA ARG A 4 -11.25 -33.15 45.72
C ARG A 4 -10.06 -32.22 45.42
N ASN A 5 -8.88 -32.54 45.95
CA ASN A 5 -7.65 -31.80 45.64
C ASN A 5 -7.22 -32.03 44.18
N GLN A 6 -7.35 -33.25 43.66
CA GLN A 6 -7.05 -33.55 42.25
C GLN A 6 -7.92 -32.74 41.29
N ILE A 7 -9.23 -32.65 41.56
CA ILE A 7 -10.15 -31.85 40.73
C ILE A 7 -9.75 -30.36 40.74
N VAL A 8 -9.40 -29.81 41.91
CA VAL A 8 -8.98 -28.41 42.03
C VAL A 8 -7.66 -28.16 41.30
N SER A 9 -6.69 -29.06 41.40
CA SER A 9 -5.42 -28.96 40.68
C SER A 9 -5.59 -29.02 39.16
N ILE A 10 -6.46 -29.91 38.67
CA ILE A 10 -6.75 -30.03 37.23
C ILE A 10 -7.45 -28.77 36.71
N ALA A 11 -8.43 -28.25 37.44
CA ALA A 11 -9.13 -27.03 37.07
C ALA A 11 -8.18 -25.80 37.02
N ALA A 12 -7.26 -25.70 37.98
CA ALA A 12 -6.26 -24.64 38.01
C ALA A 12 -5.27 -24.74 36.83
N LEU A 13 -4.84 -25.95 36.46
CA LEU A 13 -3.96 -26.17 35.31
C LEU A 13 -4.65 -25.82 33.99
N LEU A 14 -5.92 -26.18 33.83
CA LEU A 14 -6.71 -25.82 32.64
C LEU A 14 -6.91 -24.30 32.51
N ALA A 15 -7.16 -23.61 33.62
CA ALA A 15 -7.29 -22.15 33.65
C ALA A 15 -5.95 -21.44 33.38
N LEU A 16 -4.83 -22.02 33.78
CA LEU A 16 -3.50 -21.48 33.49
C LEU A 16 -3.11 -21.73 32.02
N ALA A 17 -3.48 -22.88 31.47
CA ALA A 17 -3.22 -23.25 30.08
C ALA A 17 -3.95 -22.34 29.07
N SER A 18 -5.15 -21.84 29.41
CA SER A 18 -5.91 -20.95 28.54
C SER A 18 -5.25 -19.58 28.32
N LEU A 19 -4.34 -19.16 29.21
CA LEU A 19 -3.55 -17.93 29.06
C LEU A 19 -2.47 -18.04 27.96
N PHE A 20 -2.13 -19.26 27.54
CA PHE A 20 -1.13 -19.51 26.50
C PHE A 20 -1.76 -19.73 25.12
N VAL A 21 -3.07 -19.54 24.96
CA VAL A 21 -3.72 -19.59 23.66
C VAL A 21 -3.33 -18.33 22.87
N PRO A 22 -2.65 -18.46 21.71
CA PRO A 22 -2.32 -17.30 20.89
C PRO A 22 -3.62 -16.66 20.37
N GLN A 23 -3.82 -15.38 20.68
CA GLN A 23 -4.90 -14.60 20.07
C GLN A 23 -4.54 -14.32 18.61
N GLN A 24 -5.33 -14.88 17.69
CA GLN A 24 -5.20 -14.58 16.27
C GLN A 24 -5.83 -13.21 15.98
N SER A 25 -4.99 -12.24 15.66
CA SER A 25 -5.43 -10.95 15.13
C SER A 25 -5.63 -11.07 13.62
N VAL A 26 -6.86 -10.89 13.14
CA VAL A 26 -7.11 -10.73 11.70
C VAL A 26 -7.11 -9.24 11.40
N ALA A 27 -6.29 -8.80 10.45
CA ALA A 27 -6.32 -7.41 9.99
C ALA A 27 -7.72 -7.10 9.43
N GLN A 28 -8.37 -6.03 9.91
CA GLN A 28 -9.60 -5.55 9.30
C GLN A 28 -9.25 -4.90 7.95
N ASN A 29 -9.55 -5.60 6.85
CA ASN A 29 -9.62 -4.97 5.54
C ASN A 29 -10.90 -4.14 5.51
N SER A 30 -10.80 -2.81 5.66
CA SER A 30 -11.93 -1.95 5.30
C SER A 30 -12.26 -2.19 3.83
N THR A 31 -13.53 -2.24 3.45
CA THR A 31 -13.92 -2.29 2.04
C THR A 31 -13.35 -1.07 1.33
N ASN A 32 -12.20 -1.22 0.68
CA ASN A 32 -11.62 -0.20 -0.19
C ASN A 32 -12.34 -0.31 -1.55
N PRO A 33 -13.17 0.67 -1.93
CA PRO A 33 -13.89 0.62 -3.21
C PRO A 33 -12.97 0.85 -4.42
N TYR A 34 -11.69 1.20 -4.19
CA TYR A 34 -10.72 1.45 -5.25
C TYR A 34 -9.93 0.19 -5.60
N ALA A 35 -9.68 0.01 -6.90
CA ALA A 35 -8.81 -1.02 -7.46
C ALA A 35 -7.59 -0.37 -8.13
N ILE A 36 -6.48 -1.10 -8.18
CA ILE A 36 -5.30 -0.72 -8.96
C ILE A 36 -5.59 -1.03 -10.44
N VAL A 37 -5.39 -0.04 -11.30
CA VAL A 37 -5.47 -0.21 -12.76
C VAL A 37 -4.06 -0.07 -13.32
N GLU A 38 -3.44 -1.22 -13.57
CA GLU A 38 -2.08 -1.29 -14.12
C GLU A 38 -2.02 -0.67 -15.52
N GLY A 39 -0.98 0.13 -15.78
CA GLY A 39 -0.73 0.70 -17.11
C GLY A 39 -1.70 1.81 -17.56
N TRP A 40 -2.56 2.32 -16.67
CA TRP A 40 -3.47 3.42 -16.99
C TRP A 40 -2.73 4.70 -17.41
N ALA A 41 -1.77 5.16 -16.59
CA ALA A 41 -1.05 6.40 -16.86
C ALA A 41 -0.09 6.24 -18.05
N LYS A 42 -0.41 6.88 -19.18
CA LYS A 42 0.42 6.86 -20.38
C LYS A 42 1.20 8.16 -20.50
N LEU A 43 2.52 8.06 -20.58
CA LEU A 43 3.35 9.24 -20.77
C LEU A 43 3.41 9.65 -22.25
N PRO A 44 3.48 10.96 -22.55
CA PRO A 44 3.71 11.45 -23.90
C PRO A 44 4.92 10.77 -24.54
N GLY A 45 4.76 10.33 -25.79
CA GLY A 45 5.82 9.65 -26.54
C GLY A 45 6.12 8.22 -26.10
N GLY A 46 5.29 7.62 -25.23
CA GLY A 46 5.51 6.24 -24.76
C GLY A 46 6.68 6.10 -23.79
N ARG A 47 7.06 7.20 -23.11
CA ARG A 47 8.15 7.22 -22.13
C ARG A 47 7.90 6.27 -20.97
N VAL A 48 8.98 5.80 -20.37
CA VAL A 48 8.93 5.00 -19.14
C VAL A 48 8.59 5.91 -17.97
N MET A 49 7.77 5.42 -17.05
CA MET A 49 7.46 6.13 -15.81
C MET A 49 8.72 6.32 -14.97
N GLY A 50 9.18 7.56 -14.82
CA GLY A 50 10.25 7.92 -13.89
C GLY A 50 9.73 8.39 -12.54
N ALA A 51 10.51 9.24 -11.86
CA ALA A 51 10.19 9.62 -10.49
C ALA A 51 8.97 10.56 -10.38
N VAL A 52 7.91 10.05 -9.75
CA VAL A 52 6.69 10.79 -9.44
C VAL A 52 6.88 11.59 -8.15
N GLY A 53 6.80 12.92 -8.25
CA GLY A 53 6.91 13.83 -7.10
C GLY A 53 5.58 14.04 -6.38
N LYS A 54 4.48 14.18 -7.12
CA LYS A 54 3.14 14.38 -6.56
C LYS A 54 2.06 14.06 -7.59
N ALA A 55 0.89 13.65 -7.13
CA ALA A 55 -0.34 13.61 -7.93
C ALA A 55 -1.49 14.29 -7.17
N LYS A 56 -2.45 14.85 -7.91
CA LYS A 56 -3.67 15.47 -7.35
C LYS A 56 -4.83 15.39 -8.34
N VAL A 57 -6.03 15.14 -7.82
CA VAL A 57 -7.27 15.30 -8.58
C VAL A 57 -7.44 16.77 -8.97
N ASP A 58 -7.68 17.03 -10.25
CA ASP A 58 -8.01 18.36 -10.76
C ASP A 58 -9.30 18.88 -10.11
N PRO A 59 -9.43 20.20 -9.89
CA PRO A 59 -10.71 20.82 -9.50
C PRO A 59 -11.94 20.37 -10.30
N ASP A 60 -11.78 19.92 -11.55
CA ASP A 60 -12.87 19.37 -12.36
C ASP A 60 -13.36 17.97 -11.91
N GLY A 61 -12.64 17.31 -10.99
CA GLY A 61 -13.01 16.00 -10.44
C GLY A 61 -12.84 14.82 -11.39
N ARG A 62 -12.30 15.04 -12.59
CA ARG A 62 -12.14 14.02 -13.64
C ARG A 62 -10.69 13.74 -13.97
N HIS A 63 -9.86 14.77 -14.03
CA HIS A 63 -8.48 14.64 -14.45
C HIS A 63 -7.53 14.53 -13.26
N ILE A 64 -6.32 14.02 -13.52
CA ILE A 64 -5.24 13.96 -12.54
C ILE A 64 -4.08 14.84 -13.01
N TRP A 65 -3.65 15.76 -12.16
CA TRP A 65 -2.35 16.42 -12.31
C TRP A 65 -1.28 15.58 -11.65
N ALA A 66 -0.14 15.40 -12.30
CA ALA A 66 1.04 14.81 -11.70
C ALA A 66 2.32 15.58 -12.03
N VAL A 67 3.29 15.49 -11.13
CA VAL A 67 4.67 15.92 -11.36
C VAL A 67 5.52 14.68 -11.56
N ILE A 68 6.02 14.46 -12.76
CA ILE A 68 6.83 13.30 -13.16
C ILE A 68 8.13 13.83 -13.77
N ARG A 69 9.23 13.69 -13.03
CA ARG A 69 10.43 14.51 -13.24
C ARG A 69 11.35 14.01 -14.36
N CYS A 70 11.23 12.75 -14.77
CA CYS A 70 12.09 12.11 -15.77
C CYS A 70 11.47 10.81 -16.30
N ASP A 71 12.18 10.12 -17.18
CA ASP A 71 11.83 8.85 -17.81
C ASP A 71 12.89 7.76 -17.61
N ALA A 72 13.32 7.59 -16.37
CA ALA A 72 14.33 6.60 -15.98
C ALA A 72 13.76 5.53 -15.04
N GLY A 73 14.23 4.30 -15.20
CA GLY A 73 13.82 3.14 -14.41
C GLY A 73 14.45 3.07 -13.01
N PRO A 74 14.16 2.00 -12.26
CA PRO A 74 14.65 1.81 -10.89
C PRO A 74 16.17 1.62 -10.81
N ASP A 75 16.84 1.34 -11.92
CA ASP A 75 18.30 1.21 -12.03
C ASP A 75 19.06 2.50 -11.71
N ARG A 76 18.42 3.67 -11.87
CA ARG A 76 19.00 4.97 -11.54
C ARG A 76 18.50 5.59 -10.23
N PHE A 77 17.82 4.81 -9.38
CA PHE A 77 17.19 5.31 -8.16
C PHE A 77 18.14 6.18 -7.31
N GLY A 78 17.70 7.41 -7.00
CA GLY A 78 18.45 8.47 -6.33
C GLY A 78 19.10 9.49 -7.27
N SER A 79 19.21 9.19 -8.56
CA SER A 79 19.84 10.04 -9.58
C SER A 79 19.04 10.13 -10.88
N GLU A 80 17.85 9.52 -10.90
CA GLU A 80 17.08 9.22 -12.11
C GLU A 80 16.71 10.46 -12.92
N CYS A 81 16.62 11.63 -12.28
CA CYS A 81 16.23 12.88 -12.93
C CYS A 81 17.31 13.96 -12.96
N VAL A 82 18.58 13.65 -12.67
CA VAL A 82 19.66 14.66 -12.62
C VAL A 82 19.84 15.38 -13.94
N ASP A 83 19.70 14.66 -15.06
CA ASP A 83 19.98 15.15 -16.41
C ASP A 83 18.70 15.35 -17.24
N SER A 84 17.53 15.36 -16.59
CA SER A 84 16.23 15.43 -17.27
C SER A 84 15.93 16.85 -17.75
N ASP A 85 15.57 16.98 -19.02
CA ASP A 85 15.07 18.21 -19.65
C ASP A 85 13.57 18.14 -19.98
N LEU A 86 12.88 17.10 -19.49
CA LEU A 86 11.48 16.82 -19.77
C LEU A 86 10.54 17.78 -19.03
N ASP A 87 9.44 18.15 -19.68
CA ASP A 87 8.33 18.84 -19.02
C ASP A 87 7.72 17.98 -17.91
N PRO A 88 7.80 18.40 -16.63
CA PRO A 88 7.49 17.51 -15.53
C PRO A 88 6.01 17.57 -15.10
N VAL A 89 5.25 18.57 -15.54
CA VAL A 89 3.85 18.77 -15.13
C VAL A 89 2.93 18.18 -16.19
N LEU A 90 2.22 17.13 -15.82
CA LEU A 90 1.35 16.37 -16.72
C LEU A 90 -0.09 16.37 -16.20
N LYS A 91 -1.04 16.42 -17.13
CA LYS A 91 -2.47 16.23 -16.86
C LYS A 91 -2.94 14.97 -17.58
N PHE A 92 -3.51 14.03 -16.84
CA PHE A 92 -4.09 12.79 -17.36
C PHE A 92 -5.61 12.91 -17.41
N ASP A 93 -6.19 12.42 -18.50
CA ASP A 93 -7.63 12.22 -18.60
C ASP A 93 -8.06 10.92 -17.90
N PRO A 94 -9.37 10.66 -17.72
CA PRO A 94 -9.84 9.44 -17.07
C PRO A 94 -9.41 8.13 -17.73
N ASP A 95 -9.04 8.13 -19.01
CA ASP A 95 -8.67 6.95 -19.79
C ASP A 95 -7.13 6.79 -19.96
N GLY A 96 -6.38 7.78 -19.48
CA GLY A 96 -4.93 7.75 -19.27
C GLY A 96 -4.12 8.33 -20.42
#